data_AF-A0A8R1HZT0-F1
#
_entry.id   AF-A0A8R1HZT0-F1
#
_cell.length_a   1.000
_cell.length_b   1.000
_cell.length_c   1.000
_cell.angle_alpha   90.00
_cell.angle_beta   90.00
_cell.angle_gamma   90.00
#
_symmetry.space_group_name_H-M   'P 1'
#
loop_
_entity.id
_entity.type
_entity.pdbx_description
1 polymer ?
#
loop_
_entity_poly.entity_id
_entity_poly.type
_entity_poly.pdbx_seq_one_letter_code
_entity_poly.pdbx_strand_id
1 'polypeptide(L)'
;MPLGLFSSGKAQVLSEEKPVGSKKKDPKQLSENKCKGVTLELDNTRVTIEKQIAEGGFAIVYVVSDRKNEKQKYALKRQFVKDDKKLLEACYREQYFL
;
A
#
# COMPACT_ATOMS: atom_id res chain seq x y z
N MET A 1 -53.10 2.99 13.45
CA MET A 1 -52.98 4.33 12.83
C MET A 1 -51.64 4.37 12.08
N PRO A 2 -51.60 4.53 10.75
CA PRO A 2 -50.33 4.70 10.04
C PRO A 2 -49.95 6.18 10.02
N LEU A 3 -48.72 6.50 10.44
CA LEU A 3 -48.16 7.85 10.40
C LEU A 3 -47.00 7.90 9.39
N GLY A 4 -47.14 8.79 8.41
CA GLY A 4 -46.07 9.66 7.94
C GLY A 4 -45.16 9.18 6.81
N LEU A 5 -45.59 9.43 5.57
CA LEU A 5 -44.69 9.71 4.44
C LEU A 5 -43.82 10.93 4.78
N PHE A 6 -42.49 10.84 4.63
CA PHE A 6 -41.63 12.02 4.52
C PHE A 6 -40.89 12.05 3.17
N SER A 7 -41.02 13.22 2.57
CA SER A 7 -40.68 13.62 1.21
C SER A 7 -39.18 13.88 1.01
N SER A 8 -38.78 13.68 -0.23
CA SER A 8 -37.56 14.11 -0.94
C SER A 8 -37.06 15.52 -0.60
N GLY A 9 -35.73 15.68 -0.58
CA GLY A 9 -35.05 16.98 -0.61
C GLY A 9 -33.52 16.84 -0.71
N LYS A 10 -32.98 16.90 -1.94
CA LYS A 10 -31.54 17.12 -2.20
C LYS A 10 -31.16 18.55 -1.81
N ALA A 11 -30.05 18.74 -1.10
CA ALA A 11 -29.35 20.02 -1.02
C ALA A 11 -27.84 19.79 -1.18
N GLN A 12 -27.29 20.30 -2.28
CA GLN A 12 -25.86 20.51 -2.49
C GLN A 12 -25.52 21.90 -1.96
N VAL A 13 -24.39 22.06 -1.27
CA VAL A 13 -23.80 23.38 -0.96
C VAL A 13 -22.32 23.31 -1.34
N LEU A 14 -21.95 24.21 -2.25
CA LEU A 14 -20.60 24.59 -2.68
C LEU A 14 -20.33 26.02 -2.19
N SER A 15 -19.05 26.39 -2.18
CA SER A 15 -18.43 27.70 -1.85
C SER A 15 -18.05 27.91 -0.38
N GLU A 16 -16.95 28.55 0.01
CA GLU A 16 -15.62 28.87 -0.55
C GLU A 16 -14.81 29.51 0.62
N GLU A 17 -13.47 29.58 0.47
CA GLU A 17 -12.52 30.41 1.23
C GLU A 17 -11.92 29.98 2.60
N LYS A 18 -10.59 30.15 2.64
CA LYS A 18 -9.58 29.98 3.71
C LYS A 18 -9.56 31.23 4.63
N PRO A 19 -9.08 31.17 5.90
CA PRO A 19 -7.63 31.31 6.15
C PRO A 19 -7.03 30.64 7.41
N VAL A 20 -5.69 30.52 7.38
CA VAL A 20 -4.69 30.49 8.47
C VAL A 20 -4.89 29.50 9.63
N GLY A 21 -3.97 28.53 9.72
CA GLY A 21 -3.82 27.70 10.92
C GLY A 21 -2.80 26.58 10.75
N SER A 22 -1.58 26.83 11.20
CA SER A 22 -0.44 25.92 11.27
C SER A 22 -0.80 24.54 11.83
N LYS A 23 -0.84 23.51 10.99
CA LYS A 23 -0.49 22.14 11.38
C LYS A 23 0.28 21.51 10.23
N LYS A 24 1.60 21.41 10.40
CA LYS A 24 2.42 20.46 9.66
C LYS A 24 1.72 19.11 9.82
N LYS A 25 1.13 18.59 8.74
CA LYS A 25 0.68 17.21 8.71
C LYS A 25 1.96 16.39 8.84
N ASP A 26 2.15 15.82 10.01
CA ASP A 26 3.03 14.66 10.17
C ASP A 26 2.80 13.72 8.98
N PRO A 27 3.86 13.15 8.38
CA PRO A 27 3.69 12.16 7.34
C PRO A 27 2.79 11.08 7.93
N LYS A 28 1.58 10.99 7.39
CA LYS A 28 0.58 9.98 7.72
C LYS A 28 1.33 8.66 7.86
N GLN A 29 1.51 8.19 9.09
CA GLN A 29 1.97 6.86 9.40
C GLN A 29 1.02 5.94 8.63
N LEU A 30 1.49 5.43 7.49
CA LEU A 30 0.66 4.90 6.44
C LEU A 30 0.31 3.48 6.80
N SER A 31 -0.57 3.33 7.80
CA SER A 31 -1.22 2.12 8.30
C SER A 31 -0.50 0.82 7.90
N GLU A 32 0.30 0.28 8.82
CA GLU A 32 1.22 -0.86 8.76
C GLU A 32 0.75 -2.15 8.03
N ASN A 33 -0.46 -2.25 7.48
CA ASN A 33 -1.06 -3.53 7.10
C ASN A 33 -1.95 -3.51 5.84
N LYS A 34 -1.83 -2.54 4.93
CA LYS A 34 -2.73 -2.51 3.74
C LYS A 34 -2.63 -3.74 2.83
N CYS A 35 -1.48 -4.40 2.81
CA CYS A 35 -1.21 -5.50 1.87
C CYS A 35 -1.28 -6.89 2.51
N LYS A 36 -1.62 -7.01 3.81
CA LYS A 36 -1.72 -8.32 4.46
C LYS A 36 -2.83 -9.15 3.81
N GLY A 37 -2.53 -10.43 3.54
CA GLY A 37 -3.44 -11.37 2.89
C GLY A 37 -3.46 -11.27 1.35
N VAL A 38 -2.79 -10.29 0.77
CA VAL A 38 -2.67 -10.19 -0.70
C VAL A 38 -1.78 -11.33 -1.20
N THR A 39 -2.29 -12.06 -2.19
CA THR A 39 -1.51 -13.07 -2.92
C THR A 39 -0.93 -12.44 -4.17
N LEU A 40 0.36 -12.66 -4.39
CA LEU A 40 1.09 -12.22 -5.58
C LEU A 40 1.50 -13.45 -6.39
N GLU A 41 1.27 -13.39 -7.70
CA GLU A 41 1.81 -14.35 -8.65
C GLU A 41 3.17 -13.84 -9.13
N LEU A 42 4.21 -14.59 -8.81
CA LEU A 42 5.55 -14.44 -9.37
C LEU A 42 5.74 -15.54 -10.41
N ASP A 43 6.74 -15.40 -11.28
CA ASP A 43 6.92 -16.27 -12.44
C ASP A 43 6.86 -17.78 -12.12
N ASN A 44 7.42 -18.19 -10.97
CA ASN A 44 7.50 -19.60 -10.57
C ASN A 44 6.75 -19.95 -9.27
N THR A 45 6.20 -18.95 -8.56
CA THR A 45 5.67 -19.14 -7.20
C THR A 45 4.52 -18.19 -6.91
N ARG A 46 3.56 -18.63 -6.09
CA ARG A 46 2.51 -17.76 -5.56
C ARG A 46 2.75 -17.57 -4.07
N VAL A 47 2.91 -16.32 -3.67
CA VAL A 47 3.23 -15.97 -2.28
C VAL A 47 2.14 -15.09 -1.69
N THR A 48 1.86 -15.27 -0.41
CA THR A 48 0.87 -14.47 0.32
C THR A 48 1.58 -13.58 1.33
N ILE A 49 1.24 -12.29 1.34
CA ILE A 49 1.82 -11.32 2.27
C ILE A 49 1.28 -11.54 3.67
N GLU A 50 2.15 -11.84 4.63
CA GLU A 50 1.77 -12.02 6.04
C GLU A 50 1.87 -10.72 6.84
N LYS A 51 2.97 -9.98 6.66
CA LYS A 51 3.22 -8.72 7.36
C LYS A 51 4.28 -7.87 6.66
N GLN A 52 4.22 -6.56 6.84
CA GLN A 52 5.32 -5.66 6.53
C GLN A 52 6.37 -5.74 7.64
N ILE A 53 7.66 -5.73 7.28
CA ILE A 53 8.77 -5.78 8.25
C ILE A 53 9.71 -4.59 8.15
N ALA A 54 9.75 -3.91 7.02
CA ALA A 54 10.52 -2.68 6.87
C ALA A 54 9.90 -1.79 5.79
N GLU A 55 10.08 -0.48 5.96
CA GLU A 55 9.75 0.55 4.97
C GLU A 55 10.93 1.50 4.85
N GLY A 56 11.25 1.88 3.62
CA GLY A 56 12.18 2.95 3.33
C GLY A 56 11.66 3.79 2.17
N GLY A 57 12.35 4.90 1.87
CA GLY A 57 11.94 5.82 0.81
C GLY A 57 11.86 5.21 -0.60
N PHE A 58 12.47 4.04 -0.81
CA PHE A 58 12.58 3.40 -2.13
C PHE A 58 11.91 2.02 -2.21
N ALA A 59 11.67 1.38 -1.06
CA ALA A 59 11.20 0.00 -1.02
C ALA A 59 10.42 -0.30 0.25
N ILE A 60 9.56 -1.31 0.16
CA ILE A 60 8.91 -1.95 1.30
C ILE A 60 9.34 -3.41 1.32
N VAL A 61 9.60 -3.95 2.50
CA VAL A 61 9.92 -5.37 2.68
C VAL A 61 8.82 -6.04 3.47
N TYR A 62 8.32 -7.16 2.95
CA TYR A 62 7.29 -7.99 3.56
C TYR A 62 7.84 -9.36 3.94
N VAL A 63 7.25 -9.98 4.96
CA VAL A 63 7.30 -11.44 5.12
C VAL A 63 6.16 -12.05 4.33
N VAL A 64 6.47 -13.04 3.52
CA VAL A 64 5.51 -13.77 2.70
C VAL A 64 5.65 -15.27 2.91
N SER A 65 4.57 -16.01 2.73
CA SER A 65 4.57 -17.48 2.73
C SER A 65 4.21 -18.02 1.35
N ASP A 66 4.85 -19.11 0.95
CA ASP A 66 4.48 -19.82 -0.28
C ASP A 66 3.16 -20.55 -0.07
N ARG A 67 2.24 -20.43 -1.03
CA ARG A 67 0.96 -21.15 -1.00
C ARG A 67 1.14 -22.67 -1.00
N LYS A 68 2.22 -23.19 -1.60
CA LYS A 68 2.51 -24.63 -1.59
C LYS A 68 3.06 -25.10 -0.25
N ASN A 69 3.69 -24.23 0.51
CA ASN A 69 4.30 -24.56 1.80
C ASN A 69 4.26 -23.36 2.74
N GLU A 70 3.18 -23.25 3.52
CA GLU A 70 2.96 -22.13 4.45
C GLU A 70 4.03 -22.01 5.55
N LYS A 71 4.74 -23.11 5.86
CA LYS A 71 5.84 -23.07 6.84
C LYS A 71 7.08 -22.37 6.29
N GLN A 72 7.24 -22.35 4.97
CA GLN A 72 8.36 -21.71 4.31
C GLN A 72 8.07 -20.21 4.13
N LYS A 73 8.86 -19.39 4.83
CA LYS A 73 8.74 -17.93 4.80
C LYS A 73 9.87 -17.30 4.02
N TYR A 74 9.55 -16.22 3.30
CA TYR A 74 10.49 -15.43 2.51
C TYR A 74 10.37 -13.95 2.85
N ALA A 75 11.43 -13.21 2.58
CA ALA A 75 11.39 -11.75 2.52
C ALA A 75 11.08 -11.32 1.08
N LEU A 76 10.00 -10.58 0.88
CA LEU A 76 9.64 -9.99 -0.41
C LEU A 76 9.97 -8.49 -0.38
N LYS A 77 10.93 -8.07 -1.20
CA LYS A 77 11.26 -6.65 -1.41
C LYS A 77 10.44 -6.10 -2.57
N ARG A 78 9.64 -5.08 -2.32
CA ARG A 78 8.90 -4.31 -3.33
C ARG A 78 9.58 -2.96 -3.52
N GLN A 79 10.27 -2.76 -4.63
CA GLN A 79 10.93 -1.50 -4.99
C GLN A 79 10.04 -0.67 -5.93
N PHE A 80 10.06 0.65 -5.74
CA PHE A 80 9.35 1.59 -6.61
C PHE A 80 10.35 2.27 -7.56
N VAL A 81 10.25 1.95 -8.84
CA VAL A 81 11.06 2.58 -9.89
C VAL A 81 10.16 3.55 -10.66
N LYS A 82 10.24 4.84 -10.34
CA LYS A 82 9.44 5.89 -11.03
C LYS A 82 10.08 6.27 -12.37
N ASP A 83 10.03 5.38 -13.35
CA ASP A 83 10.55 5.58 -14.72
C ASP A 83 12.02 6.08 -14.79
N ASP A 84 12.77 5.94 -13.70
CA ASP A 84 14.18 6.31 -13.64
C ASP A 84 15.01 5.10 -14.04
N LYS A 85 15.59 5.17 -15.24
CA LYS A 85 16.47 4.13 -15.78
C LYS A 85 17.63 3.82 -14.84
N LYS A 86 18.17 4.80 -14.11
CA LYS A 86 19.28 4.56 -13.18
C LYS A 86 18.84 3.71 -11.99
N LEU A 87 17.64 3.95 -11.46
CA LEU A 87 17.07 3.14 -10.39
C LEU A 87 16.75 1.72 -10.87
N LEU A 88 16.26 1.58 -12.11
CA LEU A 88 16.03 0.26 -12.71
C LEU A 88 17.33 -0.54 -12.84
N GLU A 89 18.38 0.08 -13.38
CA GLU A 89 19.71 -0.53 -13.49
C GLU A 89 20.30 -0.89 -12.12
N ALA A 90 20.06 -0.07 -11.10
CA ALA A 90 20.47 -0.39 -9.73
C ALA A 90 19.72 -1.62 -9.18
N CYS A 91 18.41 -1.74 -9.44
CA CYS A 91 17.64 -2.93 -9.07
C CYS A 91 18.18 -4.20 -9.76
N TYR A 92 18.51 -4.13 -11.05
CA TYR A 92 19.12 -5.27 -11.76
C TYR A 92 20.47 -5.64 -11.16
N ARG A 93 21.35 -4.65 -10.91
CA ARG A 93 22.65 -4.90 -10.28
C ARG A 93 22.52 -5.55 -8.92
N GLU A 94 21.57 -5.10 -8.09
CA GLU A 94 21.31 -5.71 -6.78
C GLU A 94 20.84 -7.17 -6.93
N GLN A 95 19.95 -7.45 -7.88
CA GLN A 95 19.45 -8.80 -8.14
C GLN A 95 20.54 -9.76 -8.59
N TYR A 96 21.51 -9.31 -9.39
CA TYR A 96 22.61 -10.16 -9.86
C TYR A 96 23.75 -10.32 -8.86
N PHE A 97 23.86 -9.41 -7.88
CA PHE A 97 24.95 -9.45 -6.91
C PHE A 97 24.70 -10.43 -5.76
N LEU A 98 23.43 -10.70 -5.45
CA LEU A 98 22.99 -11.65 -4.41
C LEU A 98 22.74 -13.03 -5.02
#